data_AF-A0A2D2Q2U3-F1
#
_entry.id   AF-A0A2D2Q2U3-F1
#
_cell.length_a   1.000
_cell.length_b   1.000
_cell.length_c   1.000
_cell.angle_alpha   90.00
_cell.angle_beta   90.00
_cell.angle_gamma   90.00
#
_symmetry.space_group_name_H-M   'P 1'
#
loop_
_entity.id
_entity.type
_entity.pdbx_description
1 polymer ?
#
loop_
_entity_poly.entity_id
_entity_poly.type
_entity_poly.pdbx_seq_one_letter_code
_entity_poly.pdbx_strand_id
1 'polypeptide(L)'
;MLDLETCYRVLELEPGATLEDVNRAYRDLVFIWHPDRIPKDNVRLVEKAQEKIKQINDARDQLRQHIHKYGSHTSGRTNQRQSYRQASTSTGTTTTPPREHRSGSYYQSNPYAYRSYQTSREQQPGSSYSQPHNHTYGTYSRQRTAAPPPPEPPRTTPPHKDMSGVNLQGANLSEKDFEGRNLSHANLSHADLSDAFLHRVILHRANLRHANLFRANLLQADLSYADLREANLIGADLSGADLRGADLRGAKMSQGNRLLVKLTGARLSGAIMPDGHVHP
;
A
#
# COMPACT_ATOMS: atom_id res chain seq x y z
N MET A 1 -8.97 -11.06 -18.62
CA MET A 1 -7.52 -10.90 -18.89
C MET A 1 -7.40 -9.89 -20.00
N LEU A 2 -6.59 -8.85 -19.81
CA LEU A 2 -6.29 -7.93 -20.91
C LEU A 2 -5.31 -8.66 -21.84
N ASP A 3 -5.42 -8.46 -23.14
CA ASP A 3 -4.37 -8.96 -24.04
C ASP A 3 -3.09 -8.12 -23.84
N LEU A 4 -1.95 -8.69 -24.25
CA LEU A 4 -0.64 -8.06 -24.03
C LEU A 4 -0.57 -6.68 -24.71
N GLU A 5 -1.21 -6.56 -25.88
CA GLU A 5 -1.26 -5.34 -26.68
C GLU A 5 -2.08 -4.23 -26.00
N THR A 6 -3.19 -4.57 -25.35
CA THR A 6 -3.98 -3.65 -24.53
C THR A 6 -3.18 -3.21 -23.32
N CYS A 7 -2.36 -4.06 -22.72
CA CYS A 7 -1.50 -3.66 -21.60
C CYS A 7 -0.49 -2.59 -22.02
N TYR A 8 0.18 -2.78 -23.17
CA TYR A 8 1.09 -1.77 -23.74
C TYR A 8 0.35 -0.46 -24.05
N ARG A 9 -0.82 -0.54 -24.70
CA ARG A 9 -1.63 0.65 -25.00
C ARG A 9 -2.12 1.39 -23.75
N VAL A 10 -2.51 0.68 -22.70
CA VAL A 10 -2.94 1.29 -21.43
C VAL A 10 -1.80 2.04 -20.75
N LEU A 11 -0.58 1.51 -20.84
CA LEU A 11 0.63 2.17 -20.35
C LEU A 11 1.24 3.18 -21.34
N GLU A 12 0.62 3.41 -22.49
CA GLU A 12 1.15 4.30 -23.54
C GLU A 12 2.58 3.89 -23.97
N LEU A 13 2.80 2.58 -24.09
CA LEU A 13 4.07 1.97 -24.46
C LEU A 13 3.96 1.20 -25.77
N GLU A 14 5.10 1.06 -26.44
CA GLU A 14 5.25 0.21 -27.62
C GLU A 14 5.45 -1.27 -27.22
N PRO A 15 4.95 -2.23 -28.03
CA PRO A 15 5.19 -3.65 -27.78
C PRO A 15 6.69 -3.98 -27.69
N GLY A 16 7.08 -4.70 -26.64
CA GLY A 16 8.48 -5.06 -26.38
C GLY A 16 9.23 -4.10 -25.46
N ALA A 17 8.55 -3.11 -24.87
CA ALA A 17 9.13 -2.23 -23.86
C ALA A 17 9.73 -3.02 -22.67
N THR A 18 10.84 -2.50 -22.13
CA THR A 18 11.53 -3.16 -21.02
C THR A 18 10.76 -3.01 -19.70
N LEU A 19 11.11 -3.81 -18.69
CA LEU A 19 10.56 -3.64 -17.35
C LEU A 19 10.80 -2.22 -16.78
N GLU A 20 11.91 -1.58 -17.17
CA GLU A 20 12.20 -0.21 -16.78
C GLU A 20 11.26 0.80 -17.43
N ASP A 21 10.94 0.61 -18.72
CA ASP A 21 9.96 1.44 -19.44
C ASP A 21 8.55 1.27 -18.88
N VAL A 22 8.14 0.04 -18.58
CA VAL A 22 6.88 -0.28 -17.89
C VAL A 22 6.80 0.44 -16.55
N ASN A 23 7.90 0.46 -15.78
CA ASN A 23 7.95 1.15 -14.50
C ASN A 23 7.94 2.67 -14.61
N ARG A 24 8.56 3.22 -15.66
CA ARG A 24 8.58 4.66 -15.95
C ARG A 24 7.18 5.12 -16.35
N ALA A 25 6.58 4.49 -17.35
CA ALA A 25 5.22 4.79 -17.80
C ALA A 25 4.20 4.67 -16.67
N TYR A 26 4.30 3.63 -15.85
CA TYR A 26 3.46 3.49 -14.66
C TYR A 26 3.55 4.72 -13.74
N ARG A 27 4.75 5.21 -13.42
CA ARG A 27 4.92 6.37 -12.53
C ARG A 27 4.32 7.62 -13.16
N ASP A 28 4.56 7.84 -14.44
CA ASP A 28 4.10 9.03 -15.15
C ASP A 28 2.58 9.04 -15.22
N LEU A 29 1.97 7.92 -15.60
CA LEU A 29 0.51 7.79 -15.70
C LEU A 29 -0.18 7.84 -14.34
N VAL A 30 0.36 7.17 -13.32
CA VAL A 30 -0.14 7.27 -11.95
C VAL A 30 -0.07 8.70 -11.44
N PHE A 31 1.02 9.43 -11.73
CA PHE A 31 1.17 10.82 -11.33
C PHE A 31 0.15 11.74 -12.02
N ILE A 32 -0.12 11.52 -13.30
CA ILE A 32 -1.11 12.27 -14.09
C ILE A 32 -2.53 11.99 -13.59
N TRP A 33 -2.85 10.73 -13.34
CA TRP A 33 -4.19 10.28 -12.98
C TRP A 33 -4.43 10.19 -11.47
N HIS A 34 -3.54 10.72 -10.62
CA HIS A 34 -3.69 10.65 -9.17
C HIS A 34 -4.98 11.37 -8.69
N PRO A 35 -5.82 10.77 -7.83
CA PRO A 35 -7.11 11.35 -7.41
C PRO A 35 -6.99 12.73 -6.77
N ASP A 36 -5.93 13.01 -6.02
CA ASP A 36 -5.71 14.34 -5.43
C ASP A 36 -5.45 15.49 -6.42
N ARG A 37 -5.10 15.20 -7.68
CA ARG A 37 -4.97 16.24 -8.71
C ARG A 37 -6.31 16.61 -9.34
N ILE A 38 -7.36 15.88 -9.00
CA ILE A 38 -8.69 16.06 -9.57
C ILE A 38 -9.56 16.81 -8.55
N PRO A 39 -10.27 17.87 -8.98
CA PRO A 39 -11.19 18.58 -8.12
C PRO A 39 -12.21 17.62 -7.49
N LYS A 40 -12.25 17.58 -6.15
CA LYS A 40 -13.10 16.66 -5.37
C LYS A 40 -14.60 16.89 -5.59
N ASP A 41 -14.95 18.08 -6.04
CA ASP A 41 -16.33 18.47 -6.37
C ASP A 41 -16.84 17.76 -7.64
N ASN A 42 -15.94 17.16 -8.43
CA ASN A 42 -16.28 16.43 -9.65
C ASN A 42 -16.12 14.91 -9.46
N VAL A 43 -17.11 14.30 -8.82
CA VAL A 43 -17.17 12.85 -8.52
C VAL A 43 -16.89 11.99 -9.75
N ARG A 44 -17.43 12.37 -10.92
CA ARG A 44 -17.24 11.64 -12.18
C ARG A 44 -15.77 11.59 -12.62
N LEU A 45 -15.02 12.68 -12.47
CA LEU A 45 -13.60 12.70 -12.83
C LEU A 45 -12.75 11.89 -11.85
N VAL A 46 -13.10 11.94 -10.56
CA VAL A 46 -12.43 11.14 -9.52
C VAL A 46 -12.62 9.65 -9.79
N GLU A 47 -13.85 9.20 -10.07
CA GLU A 47 -14.14 7.81 -10.43
C GLU A 47 -13.39 7.37 -11.69
N LYS A 48 -13.39 8.23 -12.73
CA LYS A 48 -12.67 7.93 -13.99
C LYS A 48 -11.17 7.77 -13.77
N ALA A 49 -10.59 8.54 -12.88
CA ALA A 49 -9.17 8.46 -12.57
C ALA A 49 -8.81 7.25 -11.73
N GLN A 50 -9.65 6.89 -10.75
CA GLN A 50 -9.52 5.64 -10.01
C GLN A 50 -9.61 4.43 -10.94
N GLU A 51 -10.55 4.43 -11.88
CA GLU A 51 -10.67 3.36 -12.87
C GLU A 51 -9.45 3.30 -13.80
N LYS A 52 -8.94 4.47 -14.23
CA LYS A 52 -7.73 4.54 -15.06
C LYS A 52 -6.49 4.02 -14.31
N ILE A 53 -6.31 4.39 -13.05
CA ILE A 53 -5.24 3.86 -12.19
C ILE A 53 -5.36 2.33 -12.07
N LYS A 54 -6.57 1.82 -11.83
CA LYS A 54 -6.79 0.37 -11.77
C LYS A 54 -6.38 -0.32 -13.06
N GLN A 55 -6.74 0.23 -14.22
CA GLN A 55 -6.33 -0.31 -15.52
C GLN A 55 -4.80 -0.28 -15.70
N ILE A 56 -4.15 0.80 -15.28
CA ILE A 56 -2.69 0.97 -15.31
C ILE A 56 -2.00 -0.10 -14.45
N ASN A 57 -2.51 -0.35 -13.24
CA ASN A 57 -2.03 -1.41 -12.34
C ASN A 57 -2.20 -2.79 -13.00
N ASP A 58 -3.41 -3.12 -13.43
CA ASP A 58 -3.73 -4.41 -14.05
C ASP A 58 -2.86 -4.68 -15.30
N ALA A 59 -2.61 -3.66 -16.13
CA ALA A 59 -1.76 -3.74 -17.31
C ALA A 59 -0.28 -3.97 -16.95
N ARG A 60 0.22 -3.24 -15.95
CA ARG A 60 1.59 -3.35 -15.47
C ARG A 60 1.87 -4.72 -14.86
N ASP A 61 0.96 -5.23 -14.04
CA ASP A 61 1.06 -6.55 -13.42
C ASP A 61 1.17 -7.66 -14.47
N GLN A 62 0.31 -7.61 -15.49
CA GLN A 62 0.34 -8.57 -16.60
C GLN A 62 1.66 -8.49 -17.38
N LEU A 63 2.16 -7.29 -17.66
CA LEU A 63 3.45 -7.10 -18.33
C LEU A 63 4.62 -7.57 -17.45
N ARG A 64 4.60 -7.29 -16.15
CA ARG A 64 5.60 -7.77 -15.19
C ARG A 64 5.64 -9.29 -15.12
N GLN A 65 4.49 -9.94 -14.99
CA GLN A 65 4.39 -11.40 -14.97
C GLN A 65 4.86 -12.01 -16.28
N HIS A 66 4.51 -11.40 -17.41
CA HIS A 66 4.96 -11.84 -18.74
C HIS A 66 6.49 -11.68 -18.88
N ILE A 67 7.04 -10.51 -18.56
CA ILE A 67 8.49 -10.26 -18.63
C ILE A 67 9.25 -11.18 -17.66
N HIS A 68 8.72 -11.47 -16.47
CA HIS A 68 9.36 -12.40 -15.54
C HIS A 68 9.33 -13.85 -16.05
N LYS A 69 8.22 -14.25 -16.69
CA LYS A 69 8.03 -15.61 -17.22
C LYS A 69 8.84 -15.88 -18.50
N TYR A 70 9.02 -14.88 -19.35
CA TYR A 70 9.65 -15.03 -20.67
C TYR A 70 11.00 -14.28 -20.82
N GLY A 71 11.32 -13.34 -19.94
CA GLY A 71 12.53 -12.51 -19.98
C GLY A 71 13.79 -13.14 -19.37
N SER A 72 13.73 -14.40 -18.91
CA SER A 72 14.90 -15.14 -18.42
C SER A 72 15.81 -15.69 -19.54
N HIS A 73 15.52 -15.41 -20.81
CA HIS A 73 16.28 -15.94 -21.95
C HIS A 73 17.05 -14.90 -22.79
N THR A 74 17.09 -13.63 -22.40
CA THR A 74 17.81 -12.57 -23.16
C THR A 74 18.79 -11.76 -22.30
N SER A 75 19.69 -12.46 -21.62
CA SER A 75 20.91 -11.86 -21.04
C SER A 75 22.12 -12.54 -21.69
N GLY A 76 22.36 -12.28 -22.97
CA GLY A 76 23.41 -12.98 -23.70
C GLY A 76 23.60 -12.62 -25.16
N ARG A 77 23.49 -11.35 -25.56
CA ARG A 77 24.18 -10.84 -26.78
C ARG A 77 23.96 -9.34 -26.98
N THR A 78 24.90 -8.54 -26.49
CA THR A 78 25.38 -7.35 -27.22
C THR A 78 26.88 -7.24 -26.99
N ASN A 79 27.62 -7.89 -27.88
CA ASN A 79 29.03 -7.60 -28.11
C ASN A 79 29.11 -6.25 -28.83
N GLN A 80 29.58 -5.21 -28.16
CA GLN A 80 30.34 -4.16 -28.83
C GLN A 80 31.75 -4.18 -28.25
N ARG A 81 32.66 -4.65 -29.10
CA ARG A 81 34.11 -4.62 -28.93
C ARG A 81 34.56 -3.18 -28.67
N GLN A 82 35.20 -2.94 -27.53
CA GLN A 82 36.41 -2.14 -27.50
C GLN A 82 37.44 -2.83 -26.62
N SER A 83 38.53 -3.20 -27.29
CA SER A 83 39.70 -3.93 -26.84
C SER A 83 40.60 -3.07 -25.95
N TYR A 84 40.97 -3.57 -24.77
CA TYR A 84 42.34 -3.43 -24.24
C TYR A 84 42.71 -4.65 -23.37
N ARG A 85 43.94 -5.13 -23.59
CA ARG A 85 44.61 -6.31 -23.01
C ARG A 85 44.78 -6.20 -21.48
N GLN A 86 44.74 -7.33 -20.78
CA GLN A 86 45.94 -8.01 -20.23
C GLN A 86 45.60 -9.34 -19.52
N ALA A 87 46.63 -10.15 -19.36
CA ALA A 87 46.65 -11.60 -19.16
C ALA A 87 46.32 -12.07 -17.73
N SER A 88 45.90 -13.35 -17.62
CA SER A 88 46.43 -14.43 -16.74
C SER A 88 45.32 -15.49 -16.49
N THR A 89 45.39 -16.66 -17.14
CA THR A 89 45.88 -17.99 -16.66
C THR A 89 45.01 -18.75 -15.67
N SER A 90 44.98 -20.08 -15.84
CA SER A 90 44.46 -21.17 -14.98
C SER A 90 42.97 -21.56 -15.19
N THR A 91 42.67 -22.62 -15.95
CA THR A 91 42.52 -24.07 -15.60
C THR A 91 41.25 -24.41 -14.80
N GLY A 92 40.39 -25.29 -15.33
CA GLY A 92 39.34 -25.95 -14.53
C GLY A 92 38.14 -26.51 -15.30
N THR A 93 38.30 -27.71 -15.85
CA THR A 93 37.35 -28.81 -16.09
C THR A 93 35.83 -28.64 -15.81
N THR A 94 35.07 -28.94 -16.87
CA THR A 94 33.78 -29.66 -17.02
C THR A 94 33.19 -30.38 -15.79
N THR A 95 31.87 -30.24 -15.56
CA THR A 95 30.83 -31.32 -15.62
C THR A 95 29.53 -30.93 -14.87
N THR A 96 28.41 -31.02 -15.57
CA THR A 96 27.00 -30.87 -15.13
C THR A 96 26.37 -32.24 -14.75
N PRO A 97 25.13 -32.30 -14.18
CA PRO A 97 24.71 -33.20 -13.08
C PRO A 97 23.80 -34.37 -13.50
N PRO A 98 23.19 -35.11 -12.54
CA PRO A 98 21.72 -35.30 -12.51
C PRO A 98 21.10 -35.15 -11.09
N ARG A 99 19.88 -34.58 -10.91
CA ARG A 99 18.52 -35.22 -10.85
C ARG A 99 18.42 -36.33 -9.80
N GLU A 100 17.37 -36.52 -8.99
CA GLU A 100 15.95 -36.15 -8.96
C GLU A 100 15.45 -36.54 -7.54
N HIS A 101 14.38 -35.93 -7.02
CA HIS A 101 13.24 -36.68 -6.46
C HIS A 101 12.06 -35.74 -6.16
N ARG A 102 10.88 -36.32 -6.38
CA ARG A 102 9.59 -35.72 -6.69
C ARG A 102 8.58 -36.28 -5.69
N SER A 103 7.73 -35.43 -5.12
CA SER A 103 6.37 -35.74 -4.62
C SER A 103 5.82 -34.41 -4.08
N GLY A 104 4.66 -33.86 -4.46
CA GLY A 104 3.47 -34.44 -5.06
C GLY A 104 2.37 -34.51 -4.00
N SER A 105 1.47 -33.53 -3.95
CA SER A 105 0.05 -33.78 -3.63
C SER A 105 -0.82 -32.56 -3.96
N TYR A 106 -2.04 -32.90 -4.33
CA TYR A 106 -3.11 -32.12 -4.95
C TYR A 106 -4.11 -31.63 -3.90
N TYR A 107 -4.79 -30.51 -4.15
CA TYR A 107 -6.24 -30.24 -3.89
C TYR A 107 -6.53 -28.88 -4.56
N GLN A 108 -7.13 -28.84 -5.74
CA GLN A 108 -8.56 -28.91 -6.05
C GLN A 108 -9.39 -27.78 -5.44
N SER A 109 -9.86 -26.95 -6.38
CA SER A 109 -10.85 -25.88 -6.35
C SER A 109 -12.20 -26.21 -5.72
N ASN A 110 -12.85 -25.23 -5.07
CA ASN A 110 -14.20 -24.78 -5.48
C ASN A 110 -14.64 -23.43 -4.84
N PRO A 111 -15.65 -22.73 -5.40
CA PRO A 111 -15.85 -21.28 -5.29
C PRO A 111 -17.16 -20.83 -4.57
N TYR A 112 -17.26 -19.51 -4.36
CA TYR A 112 -18.44 -18.66 -4.04
C TYR A 112 -19.31 -18.99 -2.81
N ALA A 113 -19.48 -18.00 -1.91
CA ALA A 113 -20.81 -17.53 -1.46
C ALA A 113 -20.70 -16.25 -0.62
N TYR A 114 -21.19 -15.14 -1.19
CA TYR A 114 -21.67 -13.98 -0.46
C TYR A 114 -22.90 -14.38 0.38
N ARG A 115 -22.99 -13.96 1.65
CA ARG A 115 -24.24 -14.04 2.41
C ARG A 115 -24.53 -12.72 3.12
N SER A 116 -25.63 -12.12 2.69
CA SER A 116 -26.34 -10.98 3.24
C SER A 116 -26.91 -11.27 4.62
N TYR A 117 -26.89 -10.28 5.52
CA TYR A 117 -27.69 -10.30 6.74
C TYR A 117 -28.99 -9.56 6.48
N GLN A 118 -30.09 -10.32 6.45
CA GLN A 118 -31.43 -9.79 6.62
C GLN A 118 -31.76 -9.67 8.11
N THR A 119 -32.32 -8.52 8.44
CA THR A 119 -32.98 -8.15 9.68
C THR A 119 -34.11 -9.12 10.01
N SER A 120 -34.14 -9.62 11.25
CA SER A 120 -35.31 -10.31 11.81
C SER A 120 -35.76 -9.59 13.07
N ARG A 121 -37.06 -9.28 13.05
CA ARG A 121 -37.85 -8.50 14.00
C ARG A 121 -38.61 -9.53 14.83
N GLU A 122 -38.32 -9.63 16.12
CA GLU A 122 -39.08 -10.47 17.04
C GLU A 122 -39.86 -9.65 18.05
N GLN A 123 -41.12 -10.03 18.17
CA GLN A 123 -42.20 -9.42 18.92
C GLN A 123 -42.16 -9.87 20.39
N GLN A 124 -42.71 -9.02 21.26
CA GLN A 124 -43.04 -9.30 22.65
C GLN A 124 -44.07 -10.43 22.80
N PRO A 125 -44.36 -10.88 24.03
CA PRO A 125 -45.56 -10.34 24.66
C PRO A 125 -45.48 -10.02 26.17
N GLY A 126 -46.13 -8.92 26.54
CA GLY A 126 -47.08 -8.76 27.66
C GLY A 126 -46.68 -9.06 29.11
N SER A 127 -46.76 -8.05 29.98
CA SER A 127 -47.73 -8.03 31.10
C SER A 127 -47.76 -6.68 31.85
N SER A 128 -48.98 -6.36 32.27
CA SER A 128 -49.57 -5.20 32.94
C SER A 128 -49.01 -4.80 34.32
N TYR A 129 -49.03 -3.51 34.68
CA TYR A 129 -49.89 -2.89 35.74
C TYR A 129 -49.64 -1.37 35.89
N SER A 130 -50.75 -0.60 35.99
CA SER A 130 -51.09 0.67 36.69
C SER A 130 -49.98 1.54 37.35
N GLN A 131 -50.02 2.88 37.51
CA GLN A 131 -50.92 4.03 37.26
C GLN A 131 -50.09 5.33 37.53
N PRO A 132 -50.62 6.56 37.37
CA PRO A 132 -49.87 7.77 36.97
C PRO A 132 -49.65 8.80 38.09
N HIS A 133 -48.76 9.79 37.88
CA HIS A 133 -48.93 11.14 38.43
C HIS A 133 -48.33 12.22 37.50
N ASN A 134 -49.19 13.17 37.12
CA ASN A 134 -48.88 14.52 36.63
C ASN A 134 -47.93 15.24 37.59
N HIS A 135 -47.17 16.24 37.12
CA HIS A 135 -47.13 17.60 37.68
C HIS A 135 -46.42 18.55 36.70
N THR A 136 -47.22 19.46 36.15
CA THR A 136 -46.82 20.75 35.56
C THR A 136 -46.28 21.68 36.65
N TYR A 137 -45.31 22.55 36.32
CA TYR A 137 -45.20 23.99 36.64
C TYR A 137 -43.73 24.45 36.53
N GLY A 138 -43.52 25.68 36.04
CA GLY A 138 -42.34 26.46 36.46
C GLY A 138 -41.47 27.02 35.34
N THR A 139 -41.99 28.01 34.63
CA THR A 139 -41.23 29.04 33.91
C THR A 139 -40.14 29.67 34.79
N TYR A 140 -38.88 29.62 34.35
CA TYR A 140 -37.84 30.58 34.74
C TYR A 140 -36.95 30.89 33.53
N SER A 141 -37.18 32.05 32.93
CA SER A 141 -36.29 32.71 31.99
C SER A 141 -35.00 33.13 32.73
N ARG A 142 -33.96 32.28 32.65
CA ARG A 142 -32.58 32.67 32.94
C ARG A 142 -31.87 32.97 31.63
N GLN A 143 -31.35 34.18 31.50
CA GLN A 143 -30.33 34.52 30.50
C GLN A 143 -29.18 33.53 30.63
N ARG A 144 -29.12 32.56 29.70
CA ARG A 144 -27.98 31.67 29.54
C ARG A 144 -26.93 32.43 28.73
N THR A 145 -25.84 32.80 29.39
CA THR A 145 -24.54 32.90 28.71
C THR A 145 -24.34 31.58 27.95
N ALA A 146 -24.12 31.66 26.64
CA ALA A 146 -23.96 30.48 25.79
C ALA A 146 -22.92 29.54 26.42
N ALA A 147 -23.35 28.31 26.75
CA ALA A 147 -22.42 27.27 27.15
C ALA A 147 -21.40 27.06 26.02
N PRO A 148 -20.13 26.74 26.32
CA PRO A 148 -19.20 26.31 25.27
C PRO A 148 -19.86 25.18 24.48
N PRO A 149 -19.70 25.14 23.13
CA PRO A 149 -20.28 24.08 22.33
C PRO A 149 -19.85 22.73 22.92
N PRO A 150 -20.74 21.73 22.98
CA PRO A 150 -20.38 20.41 23.45
C PRO A 150 -19.14 19.93 22.68
N PRO A 151 -18.23 19.16 23.31
CA PRO A 151 -17.08 18.62 22.61
C PRO A 151 -17.57 17.97 21.33
N GLU A 152 -17.01 18.39 20.19
CA GLU A 152 -17.35 17.82 18.90
C GLU A 152 -17.32 16.30 19.04
N PRO A 153 -18.38 15.57 18.63
CA PRO A 153 -18.35 14.12 18.65
C PRO A 153 -17.09 13.66 17.91
N PRO A 154 -16.40 12.61 18.39
CA PRO A 154 -15.17 12.14 17.77
C PRO A 154 -15.42 12.01 16.28
N ARG A 155 -14.58 12.65 15.46
CA ARG A 155 -14.72 12.69 14.00
C ARG A 155 -14.83 11.26 13.50
N THR A 156 -16.06 10.77 13.32
CA THR A 156 -16.30 9.42 12.83
C THR A 156 -15.91 9.44 11.38
N THR A 157 -14.66 9.05 11.11
CA THR A 157 -14.22 8.70 9.77
C THR A 157 -15.22 7.71 9.19
N PRO A 158 -15.66 7.89 7.93
CA PRO A 158 -16.66 7.00 7.32
C PRO A 158 -16.22 5.53 7.45
N PRO A 159 -17.16 4.59 7.70
CA PRO A 159 -16.87 3.21 8.10
C PRO A 159 -16.01 2.43 7.09
N HIS A 160 -16.05 2.79 5.81
CA HIS A 160 -15.23 2.17 4.77
C HIS A 160 -13.77 2.61 4.78
N LYS A 161 -13.40 3.60 5.61
CA LYS A 161 -12.07 4.18 5.71
C LYS A 161 -11.28 3.64 6.90
N ASP A 162 -11.95 3.01 7.86
CA ASP A 162 -11.33 2.48 9.07
C ASP A 162 -11.01 0.99 8.95
N MET A 163 -9.72 0.69 8.98
CA MET A 163 -9.11 -0.63 9.00
C MET A 163 -8.07 -0.69 10.13
N SER A 164 -8.28 0.07 11.20
CA SER A 164 -7.37 0.04 12.34
C SER A 164 -7.34 -1.34 13.01
N GLY A 165 -6.16 -1.77 13.46
CA GLY A 165 -5.95 -3.04 14.15
C GLY A 165 -6.10 -4.30 13.30
N VAL A 166 -6.37 -4.19 11.99
CA VAL A 166 -6.52 -5.36 11.12
C VAL A 166 -5.26 -6.19 11.07
N ASN A 167 -5.41 -7.52 10.98
CA ASN A 167 -4.31 -8.42 10.73
C ASN A 167 -4.21 -8.74 9.24
N LEU A 168 -3.16 -8.20 8.60
CA LEU A 168 -2.80 -8.38 7.20
C LEU A 168 -1.38 -8.93 7.08
N GLN A 169 -0.91 -9.67 8.09
CA GLN A 169 0.42 -10.28 8.10
C GLN A 169 0.62 -11.17 6.88
N GLY A 170 1.73 -10.95 6.17
CA GLY A 170 2.09 -11.73 4.97
C GLY A 170 1.13 -11.55 3.80
N ALA A 171 0.16 -10.64 3.88
CA ALA A 171 -0.81 -10.44 2.82
C ALA A 171 -0.14 -9.88 1.57
N ASN A 172 -0.58 -10.34 0.39
CA ASN A 172 -0.25 -9.68 -0.86
C ASN A 172 -1.18 -8.47 -1.07
N LEU A 173 -0.62 -7.28 -0.86
CA LEU A 173 -1.27 -5.99 -0.99
C LEU A 173 -0.56 -5.11 -2.04
N SER A 174 0.19 -5.73 -2.95
CA SER A 174 0.90 -5.01 -4.00
C SER A 174 -0.09 -4.21 -4.84
N GLU A 175 0.28 -2.99 -5.19
CA GLU A 175 -0.50 -2.09 -6.06
C GLU A 175 -1.91 -1.72 -5.54
N LYS A 176 -2.25 -2.09 -4.30
CA LYS A 176 -3.56 -1.78 -3.72
C LYS A 176 -3.68 -0.30 -3.35
N ASP A 177 -4.91 0.18 -3.44
CA ASP A 177 -5.28 1.54 -3.04
C ASP A 177 -5.74 1.59 -1.58
N PHE A 178 -4.89 2.20 -0.76
CA PHE A 178 -5.14 2.51 0.64
C PHE A 178 -5.12 4.03 0.89
N GLU A 179 -5.30 4.86 -0.14
CA GLU A 179 -5.25 6.32 -0.03
C GLU A 179 -6.17 6.81 1.10
N GLY A 180 -5.58 7.53 2.04
CA GLY A 180 -6.28 8.10 3.18
C GLY A 180 -6.86 7.10 4.17
N ARG A 181 -6.72 5.79 3.99
CA ARG A 181 -7.31 4.79 4.90
C ARG A 181 -6.62 4.82 6.26
N ASN A 182 -7.37 4.47 7.30
CA ASN A 182 -6.84 4.27 8.63
C ASN A 182 -6.43 2.81 8.80
N LEU A 183 -5.13 2.56 8.88
CA LEU A 183 -4.47 1.28 9.20
C LEU A 183 -3.69 1.40 10.53
N SER A 184 -4.08 2.32 11.41
CA SER A 184 -3.43 2.48 12.72
C SER A 184 -3.46 1.16 13.46
N HIS A 185 -2.36 0.80 14.13
CA HIS A 185 -2.22 -0.48 14.85
C HIS A 185 -2.37 -1.75 14.00
N ALA A 186 -2.46 -1.66 12.67
CA ALA A 186 -2.57 -2.84 11.83
C ALA A 186 -1.29 -3.69 11.90
N ASN A 187 -1.45 -5.02 11.81
CA ASN A 187 -0.33 -5.93 11.61
C ASN A 187 -0.13 -6.16 10.11
N LEU A 188 0.87 -5.51 9.54
CA LEU A 188 1.31 -5.61 8.14
C LEU A 188 2.70 -6.27 8.06
N SER A 189 3.14 -6.97 9.12
CA SER A 189 4.44 -7.64 9.12
C SER A 189 4.53 -8.65 7.98
N HIS A 190 5.65 -8.68 7.28
CA HIS A 190 5.89 -9.50 6.08
C HIS A 190 4.91 -9.25 4.91
N ALA A 191 4.02 -8.25 4.97
CA ALA A 191 3.10 -7.96 3.87
C ALA A 191 3.86 -7.44 2.64
N ASP A 192 3.36 -7.77 1.45
CA ASP A 192 3.82 -7.17 0.21
C ASP A 192 2.97 -5.93 -0.10
N LEU A 193 3.53 -4.74 0.10
CA LEU A 193 2.94 -3.44 -0.21
C LEU A 193 3.68 -2.78 -1.38
N SER A 194 4.39 -3.56 -2.20
CA SER A 194 5.15 -3.00 -3.31
C SER A 194 4.25 -2.25 -4.27
N ASP A 195 4.71 -1.05 -4.63
CA ASP A 195 4.00 -0.12 -5.52
C ASP A 195 2.56 0.25 -5.07
N ALA A 196 2.20 0.00 -3.81
CA ALA A 196 0.90 0.35 -3.26
C ALA A 196 0.70 1.87 -3.17
N PHE A 197 -0.56 2.30 -3.26
CA PHE A 197 -0.99 3.69 -3.14
C PHE A 197 -1.36 3.94 -1.68
N LEU A 198 -0.46 4.57 -0.95
CA LEU A 198 -0.55 4.82 0.49
C LEU A 198 -0.52 6.33 0.78
N HIS A 199 -0.88 7.17 -0.19
CA HIS A 199 -0.91 8.62 0.01
C HIS A 199 -1.87 8.97 1.15
N ARG A 200 -1.39 9.74 2.14
CA ARG A 200 -2.15 10.15 3.34
C ARG A 200 -2.72 8.99 4.17
N VAL A 201 -2.22 7.76 3.98
CA VAL A 201 -2.63 6.63 4.82
C VAL A 201 -2.23 6.92 6.29
N ILE A 202 -3.03 6.44 7.23
CA ILE A 202 -2.71 6.50 8.66
C ILE A 202 -2.21 5.14 9.08
N LEU A 203 -0.91 5.01 9.33
CA LEU A 203 -0.20 3.82 9.80
C LEU A 203 0.37 4.03 11.22
N HIS A 204 -0.25 4.92 12.00
CA HIS A 204 0.16 5.21 13.37
C HIS A 204 0.28 3.92 14.18
N ARG A 205 1.46 3.66 14.75
CA ARG A 205 1.77 2.44 15.51
C ARG A 205 1.50 1.11 14.78
N ALA A 206 1.45 1.12 13.45
CA ALA A 206 1.33 -0.11 12.67
C ALA A 206 2.62 -0.95 12.75
N ASN A 207 2.48 -2.27 12.68
CA ASN A 207 3.60 -3.19 12.55
C ASN A 207 3.86 -3.48 11.07
N LEU A 208 4.94 -2.93 10.51
CA LEU A 208 5.41 -3.12 9.14
C LEU A 208 6.75 -3.88 9.09
N ARG A 209 7.07 -4.63 10.15
CA ARG A 209 8.34 -5.36 10.24
C ARG A 209 8.47 -6.34 9.07
N HIS A 210 9.61 -6.32 8.39
CA HIS A 210 9.88 -7.08 7.16
C HIS A 210 8.90 -6.85 6.00
N ALA A 211 8.07 -5.80 6.03
CA ALA A 211 7.15 -5.51 4.93
C ALA A 211 7.92 -5.07 3.68
N ASN A 212 7.41 -5.43 2.50
CA ASN A 212 7.94 -4.96 1.23
C ASN A 212 7.20 -3.70 0.80
N LEU A 213 7.81 -2.52 1.00
CA LEU A 213 7.28 -1.22 0.58
C LEU A 213 8.00 -0.68 -0.66
N PHE A 214 8.60 -1.58 -1.47
CA PHE A 214 9.35 -1.21 -2.67
C PHE A 214 8.50 -0.32 -3.56
N ARG A 215 8.98 0.90 -3.85
CA ARG A 215 8.27 1.89 -4.68
C ARG A 215 6.86 2.28 -4.22
N ALA A 216 6.49 2.02 -2.97
CA ALA A 216 5.20 2.45 -2.45
C ALA A 216 5.10 3.98 -2.40
N ASN A 217 3.91 4.52 -2.68
CA ASN A 217 3.63 5.95 -2.56
C ASN A 217 3.10 6.26 -1.16
N LEU A 218 3.97 6.73 -0.26
CA LEU A 218 3.66 7.11 1.13
C LEU A 218 3.64 8.64 1.32
N LEU A 219 3.41 9.39 0.25
CA LEU A 219 3.37 10.85 0.29
C LEU A 219 2.38 11.30 1.39
N GLN A 220 2.84 12.13 2.34
CA GLN A 220 2.05 12.63 3.46
C GLN A 220 1.40 11.55 4.36
N ALA A 221 1.89 10.31 4.35
CA ALA A 221 1.43 9.27 5.25
C ALA A 221 1.79 9.58 6.72
N ASP A 222 0.95 9.12 7.66
CA ASP A 222 1.29 9.10 9.09
C ASP A 222 1.87 7.73 9.45
N LEU A 223 3.18 7.65 9.61
CA LEU A 223 3.93 6.48 10.08
C LEU A 223 4.46 6.70 11.51
N SER A 224 3.89 7.65 12.25
CA SER A 224 4.39 7.98 13.58
C SER A 224 4.31 6.75 14.50
N TYR A 225 5.41 6.46 15.18
CA TYR A 225 5.59 5.29 16.05
C TYR A 225 5.38 3.94 15.37
N ALA A 226 5.41 3.86 14.04
CA ALA A 226 5.33 2.59 13.31
C ALA A 226 6.62 1.77 13.46
N ASP A 227 6.49 0.45 13.42
CA ASP A 227 7.61 -0.48 13.39
C ASP A 227 7.94 -0.86 11.94
N LEU A 228 8.98 -0.26 11.37
CA LEU A 228 9.48 -0.46 10.01
C LEU A 228 10.76 -1.31 9.98
N ARG A 229 11.07 -2.03 11.06
CA ARG A 229 12.31 -2.80 11.16
C ARG A 229 12.43 -3.78 10.01
N GLU A 230 13.60 -3.77 9.36
CA GLU A 230 13.92 -4.63 8.23
C GLU A 230 12.96 -4.52 7.03
N ALA A 231 12.13 -3.47 6.96
CA ALA A 231 11.26 -3.20 5.82
C ALA A 231 12.06 -2.80 4.56
N ASN A 232 11.55 -3.13 3.38
CA ASN A 232 12.13 -2.69 2.12
C ASN A 232 11.48 -1.38 1.65
N LEU A 233 12.15 -0.24 1.80
CA LEU A 233 11.69 1.09 1.40
C LEU A 233 12.36 1.59 0.11
N ILE A 234 13.10 0.74 -0.60
CA ILE A 234 13.81 1.14 -1.82
C ILE A 234 12.80 1.69 -2.85
N GLY A 235 13.02 2.92 -3.31
CA GLY A 235 12.16 3.56 -4.30
C GLY A 235 10.88 4.19 -3.73
N ALA A 236 10.58 4.03 -2.43
CA ALA A 236 9.38 4.58 -1.83
C ALA A 236 9.40 6.12 -1.77
N ASP A 237 8.22 6.72 -1.86
CA ASP A 237 8.06 8.17 -1.72
C ASP A 237 7.47 8.50 -0.34
N LEU A 238 8.30 8.94 0.61
CA LEU A 238 7.91 9.38 1.96
C LEU A 238 7.87 10.91 2.07
N SER A 239 7.76 11.63 0.96
CA SER A 239 7.77 13.09 1.00
C SER A 239 6.63 13.62 1.88
N GLY A 240 6.92 14.52 2.81
CA GLY A 240 5.95 15.05 3.78
C GLY A 240 5.37 14.04 4.77
N ALA A 241 5.85 12.79 4.81
CA ALA A 241 5.36 11.79 5.76
C ALA A 241 5.79 12.09 7.19
N ASP A 242 4.98 11.68 8.16
CA ASP A 242 5.31 11.76 9.59
C ASP A 242 5.91 10.43 10.07
N LEU A 243 7.21 10.40 10.34
CA LEU A 243 7.91 9.22 10.87
C LEU A 243 8.35 9.42 12.32
N ARG A 244 7.78 10.39 13.05
CA ARG A 244 8.21 10.67 14.44
C ARG A 244 8.11 9.42 15.30
N GLY A 245 9.20 9.08 15.98
CA GLY A 245 9.27 7.90 16.84
C GLY A 245 9.17 6.55 16.11
N ALA A 246 9.17 6.52 14.78
CA ALA A 246 9.17 5.27 14.01
C ALA A 246 10.50 4.52 14.16
N ASP A 247 10.47 3.21 14.08
CA ASP A 247 11.66 2.36 14.18
C ASP A 247 12.02 1.78 12.81
N LEU A 248 13.06 2.32 12.17
CA LEU A 248 13.54 1.92 10.85
C LEU A 248 14.79 1.02 10.92
N ARG A 249 15.16 0.45 12.08
CA ARG A 249 16.40 -0.35 12.19
C ARG A 249 16.45 -1.45 11.14
N GLY A 250 17.55 -1.51 10.38
CA GLY A 250 17.74 -2.47 9.30
C GLY A 250 16.86 -2.25 8.06
N ALA A 251 16.03 -1.20 8.00
CA ALA A 251 15.24 -0.91 6.82
C ALA A 251 16.14 -0.60 5.60
N LYS A 252 15.75 -1.11 4.43
CA LYS A 252 16.50 -0.93 3.19
C LYS A 252 16.04 0.34 2.48
N MET A 253 16.92 1.34 2.39
CA MET A 253 16.59 2.66 1.83
C MET A 253 17.49 3.07 0.64
N SER A 254 18.57 2.32 0.40
CA SER A 254 19.57 2.58 -0.63
C SER A 254 19.89 1.34 -1.46
N GLN A 255 20.43 1.55 -2.65
CA GLN A 255 21.08 0.50 -3.45
C GLN A 255 22.51 0.96 -3.73
N GLY A 256 23.49 0.26 -3.15
CA GLY A 256 24.86 0.76 -3.09
C GLY A 256 24.91 2.12 -2.37
N ASN A 257 25.58 3.09 -2.98
CA ASN A 257 25.75 4.44 -2.40
C ASN A 257 24.60 5.40 -2.70
N ARG A 258 23.55 4.96 -3.42
CA ARG A 258 22.45 5.82 -3.85
C ARG A 258 21.24 5.65 -2.93
N LEU A 259 20.83 6.74 -2.26
CA LEU A 259 19.54 6.80 -1.57
C LEU A 259 18.42 6.78 -2.62
N LEU A 260 17.50 5.82 -2.48
CA LEU A 260 16.40 5.62 -3.44
C LEU A 260 15.03 5.92 -2.84
N VAL A 261 14.97 6.21 -1.54
CA VAL A 261 13.76 6.70 -0.88
C VAL A 261 13.74 8.22 -0.91
N LYS A 262 12.57 8.80 -1.17
CA LYS A 262 12.40 10.26 -1.10
C LYS A 262 11.89 10.63 0.29
N LEU A 263 12.56 11.58 0.94
CA LEU A 263 12.26 12.03 2.30
C LEU A 263 12.01 13.55 2.37
N THR A 264 11.75 14.20 1.23
CA THR A 264 11.59 15.66 1.17
C THR A 264 10.46 16.11 2.09
N GLY A 265 10.79 16.90 3.12
CA GLY A 265 9.82 17.38 4.11
C GLY A 265 9.29 16.32 5.08
N ALA A 266 9.86 15.12 5.11
CA ALA A 266 9.49 14.09 6.08
C ALA A 266 9.88 14.53 7.50
N ARG A 267 9.03 14.21 8.48
CA ARG A 267 9.27 14.50 9.90
C ARG A 267 9.91 13.30 10.56
N LEU A 268 11.19 13.40 10.91
CA LEU A 268 11.97 12.29 11.45
C LEU A 268 12.28 12.40 12.95
N SER A 269 11.81 13.44 13.65
CA SER A 269 12.22 13.65 15.05
C SER A 269 11.89 12.46 15.95
N GLY A 270 12.90 11.96 16.64
CA GLY A 270 12.83 10.76 17.48
C GLY A 270 12.75 9.43 16.73
N ALA A 271 12.77 9.42 15.39
CA ALA A 271 12.81 8.18 14.62
C ALA A 271 14.15 7.46 14.83
N ILE A 272 14.12 6.14 14.92
CA ILE A 272 15.33 5.31 14.97
C ILE A 272 15.70 4.95 13.53
N MET A 273 16.83 5.45 13.06
CA MET A 273 17.29 5.30 11.68
C MET A 273 17.82 3.89 11.38
N PRO A 274 18.05 3.52 10.10
CA PRO A 274 18.44 2.15 9.73
C PRO A 274 19.68 1.59 10.42
N ASP A 275 20.64 2.44 10.78
CA ASP A 275 21.86 2.10 11.52
C ASP A 275 21.67 2.10 13.06
N GLY A 276 20.48 2.44 13.55
CA GLY A 276 20.13 2.47 14.97
C GLY A 276 20.27 3.83 15.66
N HIS A 277 20.79 4.88 15.00
CA HIS A 277 20.83 6.20 15.64
C HIS A 277 19.44 6.83 15.72
N VAL A 278 19.19 7.63 16.76
CA VAL A 278 17.95 8.40 16.87
C VAL A 278 18.11 9.73 16.15
N HIS A 279 17.21 10.05 15.23
CA HIS A 279 17.19 11.34 14.55
C HIS A 279 16.69 12.42 15.51
N PRO A 280 17.38 13.59 15.60
CA PRO A 280 16.98 14.69 16.48
C PRO A 280 15.63 15.29 16.11
#